data_AF-M6GQW8-F1
#
_entry.id   AF-M6GQW8-F1
#
_cell.length_a   1.000
_cell.length_b   1.000
_cell.length_c   1.000
_cell.angle_alpha   90.00
_cell.angle_beta   90.00
_cell.angle_gamma   90.00
#
_symmetry.space_group_name_H-M   'P 1'
#
loop_
_entity.id
_entity.type
_entity.pdbx_description
1 polymer ?
#
loop_
_entity_poly.entity_id
_entity_poly.type
_entity_poly.pdbx_seq_one_letter_code
_entity_poly.pdbx_strand_id
1 'polypeptide(L)' 'MLEIERLIRQEGIKPALIVGVPVGFVSAKESKESILKLEYYNVTSIPYILTMGRKGGSTIAVAILHALLLLSSKRGER' A
#
# COMPACT_ATOMS: atom_id res chain seq x y z
N MET A 1 0.54 -2.07 -9.09
CA MET A 1 -0.40 -1.39 -8.17
C MET A 1 -1.76 -1.15 -8.81
N LEU A 2 -1.84 -0.56 -10.01
CA LEU A 2 -3.11 -0.45 -10.73
C LEU A 2 -3.82 -1.81 -10.87
N GLU A 3 -3.06 -2.88 -11.10
CA GLU A 3 -3.66 -4.23 -11.13
C GLU A 3 -4.24 -4.68 -9.78
N ILE A 4 -3.60 -4.32 -8.66
CA ILE A 4 -4.14 -4.61 -7.33
C ILE A 4 -5.46 -3.86 -7.13
N GLU A 5 -5.54 -2.61 -7.59
CA GLU A 5 -6.77 -1.82 -7.56
C GLU A 5 -7.89 -2.46 -8.40
N ARG A 6 -7.57 -2.93 -9.61
CA ARG A 6 -8.51 -3.68 -10.47
C ARG A 6 -9.04 -4.92 -9.76
N LEU A 7 -8.15 -5.75 -9.20
CA LEU A 7 -8.51 -6.97 -8.49
C LEU A 7 -9.42 -6.69 -7.28
N ILE A 8 -9.15 -5.61 -6.53
CA ILE A 8 -9.98 -5.22 -5.40
C ILE A 8 -11.39 -4.85 -5.87
N ARG A 9 -11.51 -4.08 -6.96
CA ARG A 9 -12.82 -3.64 -7.47
C ARG A 9 -13.63 -4.76 -8.12
N GLN A 10 -12.97 -5.58 -8.92
CA GLN A 10 -13.65 -6.53 -9.81
C GLN A 10 -13.79 -7.91 -9.18
N GLU A 11 -12.80 -8.33 -8.40
CA GLU A 11 -12.71 -9.68 -7.85
C GLU A 11 -12.86 -9.68 -6.32
N GLY A 12 -12.95 -8.50 -5.69
CA GLY A 12 -13.20 -8.36 -4.26
C GLY A 12 -12.06 -8.86 -3.39
N ILE A 13 -10.82 -8.93 -3.91
CA ILE A 13 -9.68 -9.37 -3.10
C ILE A 13 -9.52 -8.46 -1.88
N LYS A 14 -9.20 -9.05 -0.73
CA LYS A 14 -9.08 -8.33 0.55
C LYS A 14 -7.73 -8.59 1.21
N PRO A 15 -6.63 -8.02 0.68
CA PRO A 15 -5.33 -8.08 1.35
C PRO A 15 -5.42 -7.45 2.75
N ALA A 16 -4.65 -8.01 3.69
CA ALA A 16 -4.59 -7.50 5.06
C ALA A 16 -3.97 -6.09 5.16
N LEU A 17 -3.03 -5.77 4.26
CA LEU A 17 -2.34 -4.49 4.15
C LEU A 17 -1.75 -4.32 2.75
N ILE A 18 -1.79 -3.12 2.19
CA ILE A 18 -1.08 -2.76 0.95
C ILE A 18 0.11 -1.85 1.28
N VAL A 19 1.34 -2.30 0.99
CA VAL A 19 2.53 -1.44 1.00
C VAL A 19 2.81 -0.95 -0.42
N GLY A 20 2.20 0.20 -0.77
CA GLY A 20 2.21 0.74 -2.13
C GLY A 20 3.26 1.83 -2.32
N VAL A 21 4.51 1.43 -2.49
CA VAL A 21 5.65 2.35 -2.66
C VAL A 21 6.38 2.23 -4.02
N PRO A 22 5.69 2.10 -5.17
CA PRO A 22 6.38 2.10 -6.46
C PRO A 22 7.06 3.45 -6.72
N VAL A 23 8.25 3.41 -7.33
CA VAL A 23 8.95 4.59 -7.86
C VAL A 23 8.78 4.62 -9.38
N GLY A 24 8.63 5.81 -9.95
CA GLY A 24 8.56 5.96 -11.39
C GLY A 24 8.03 7.31 -11.85
N PHE A 25 8.15 7.55 -13.15
CA PHE A 25 7.80 8.84 -13.77
C PHE A 25 6.53 8.80 -14.61
N VAL A 26 6.01 7.60 -14.94
CA VAL A 26 4.87 7.42 -15.85
C VAL A 26 3.56 7.19 -15.08
N SER A 27 3.49 6.15 -14.23
CA SER A 27 2.23 5.76 -13.56
C SER A 27 2.36 5.63 -12.04
N ALA A 28 3.50 6.02 -11.46
CA ALA A 28 3.76 5.80 -10.03
C ALA A 28 2.86 6.67 -9.15
N LYS A 29 2.62 7.92 -9.55
CA LYS A 29 1.73 8.84 -8.81
C LYS A 29 0.28 8.37 -8.91
N GLU A 30 -0.17 8.12 -10.13
CA GLU A 30 -1.53 7.74 -10.50
C GLU A 30 -1.90 6.39 -9.85
N SER A 31 -0.97 5.44 -9.82
CA SER A 31 -1.21 4.14 -9.19
C SER A 31 -1.45 4.25 -7.68
N LYS A 32 -0.80 5.18 -6.98
CA LYS A 32 -1.03 5.41 -5.54
C LYS A 32 -2.33 6.15 -5.29
N GLU A 33 -2.64 7.16 -6.11
CA GLU A 33 -3.92 7.87 -6.06
C GLU A 33 -5.11 6.93 -6.31
N SER A 34 -4.94 5.87 -7.12
CA SER A 34 -5.99 4.86 -7.33
C SER A 34 -6.39 4.13 -6.04
N ILE A 35 -5.44 3.87 -5.14
CA ILE A 35 -5.74 3.26 -3.83
C ILE A 35 -6.48 4.23 -2.92
N LEU A 36 -6.08 5.51 -2.90
CA LEU A 36 -6.82 6.54 -2.14
C LEU A 36 -8.27 6.65 -2.61
N LYS A 37 -8.51 6.51 -3.92
CA LYS A 37 -9.87 6.51 -4.48
C LYS A 37 -10.71 5.33 -3.99
N LEU A 38 -10.12 4.15 -3.75
CA LEU A 38 -10.87 3.02 -3.19
C LEU A 38 -11.45 3.36 -1.81
N GLU A 39 -10.66 4.01 -0.96
CA GLU A 39 -11.10 4.46 0.36
C GLU A 39 -12.08 5.64 0.25
N TYR A 40 -11.77 6.66 -0.57
CA TYR A 40 -12.63 7.84 -0.75
C TYR A 40 -14.06 7.49 -1.16
N TYR A 41 -14.22 6.52 -2.05
CA TYR A 41 -15.52 6.03 -2.50
C TYR A 41 -16.10 4.92 -1.60
N ASN A 42 -15.51 4.65 -0.44
CA ASN A 42 -15.89 3.59 0.50
C ASN A 42 -16.06 2.22 -0.16
N VAL A 43 -15.25 1.93 -1.19
CA VAL A 43 -15.28 0.65 -1.91
C VAL A 43 -14.81 -0.48 -1.02
N THR A 44 -13.82 -0.19 -0.16
CA THR A 44 -13.22 -1.17 0.75
C THR A 44 -12.48 -0.46 1.87
N SER A 45 -12.27 -1.16 2.99
CA SER A 45 -11.55 -0.68 4.17
C SER A 45 -10.15 -1.29 4.29
N ILE A 46 -9.50 -1.60 3.17
CA ILE A 46 -8.16 -2.21 3.15
C ILE A 46 -7.13 -1.17 3.64
N PRO A 47 -6.38 -1.45 4.73
CA PRO A 47 -5.31 -0.57 5.19
C PRO A 47 -4.19 -0.46 4.16
N TYR A 48 -3.54 0.70 4.09
CA TYR A 48 -2.42 0.93 3.19
C TYR A 48 -1.31 1.80 3.80
N ILE A 49 -0.09 1.66 3.28
CA ILE A 49 1.04 2.56 3.50
C ILE A 49 1.58 2.97 2.13
N LEU A 50 1.54 4.27 1.82
CA LEU A 50 1.91 4.82 0.51
C LEU A 50 2.94 5.95 0.65
N THR A 51 3.85 6.07 -0.32
CA THR A 51 4.71 7.25 -0.48
C THR A 51 4.20 8.12 -1.63
N MET A 52 3.44 9.17 -1.33
CA MET A 52 2.75 9.96 -2.36
C MET A 52 3.68 10.54 -3.45
N GLY A 53 3.10 10.72 -4.64
CA GLY A 53 3.84 11.18 -5.83
C GLY A 53 4.71 10.10 -6.45
N ARG A 54 5.86 10.50 -7.02
CA ARG A 54 6.73 9.64 -7.84
C ARG A 54 7.79 8.85 -7.06
N LYS A 55 8.05 9.20 -5.80
CA LYS A 55 9.10 8.60 -4.97
C LYS A 55 8.65 7.27 -4.36
N GLY A 56 9.58 6.34 -4.19
CA GLY A 56 9.33 5.01 -3.65
C GLY A 56 10.56 4.11 -3.81
N GLY A 57 10.36 2.80 -3.91
CA GLY A 57 11.40 1.82 -4.20
C GLY A 57 11.44 0.66 -3.21
N SER A 58 12.18 -0.39 -3.55
CA SER A 58 12.33 -1.60 -2.72
C SER A 58 12.92 -1.29 -1.35
N THR A 59 13.90 -0.39 -1.26
CA THR A 59 14.50 0.02 0.03
C THR A 59 13.44 0.60 0.98
N ILE A 60 12.49 1.39 0.46
CA ILE A 60 11.41 1.94 1.26
C ILE A 60 10.43 0.84 1.70
N ALA A 61 10.11 -0.09 0.80
CA ALA A 61 9.25 -1.23 1.13
C ALA A 61 9.86 -2.09 2.25
N VAL A 62 11.15 -2.42 2.14
CA VAL A 62 11.89 -3.19 3.15
C VAL A 62 11.96 -2.43 4.48
N ALA A 63 12.21 -1.12 4.45
CA ALA A 63 12.21 -0.31 5.66
C ALA A 63 10.85 -0.32 6.38
N ILE A 64 9.74 -0.22 5.64
CA ILE A 64 8.39 -0.35 6.19
C ILE A 64 8.17 -1.74 6.81
N LEU A 65 8.55 -2.80 6.09
CA LEU A 65 8.41 -4.17 6.59
C LEU A 65 9.22 -4.42 7.87
N HIS A 66 10.48 -3.98 7.92
CA HIS A 66 11.31 -4.06 9.12
C HIS A 66 10.71 -3.29 10.30
N ALA A 67 10.15 -2.11 10.05
CA ALA A 67 9.47 -1.34 11.09
C ALA A 67 8.22 -2.07 11.62
N LEU A 68 7.42 -2.69 10.75
CA LEU A 68 6.26 -3.49 11.14
C LEU A 68 6.66 -4.73 11.95
N LEU A 69 7.71 -5.44 11.52
CA LEU A 69 8.26 -6.58 12.26
C LEU A 69 8.73 -6.15 13.65
N LEU A 70 9.47 -5.04 13.76
CA LEU A 70 9.92 -4.50 15.05
C LEU A 70 8.74 -4.14 15.96
N LEU A 71 7.71 -3.45 15.43
CA LEU A 71 6.51 -3.10 16.18
C LEU A 71 5.74 -4.35 16.65
N SER A 72 5.73 -5.40 15.83
CA SER A 72 5.13 -6.69 16.18
C SER A 72 5.90 -7.36 17.33
N SER A 73 7.23 -7.45 17.24
CA SER A 73 8.06 -8.05 18.30
C SER A 73 7.91 -7.30 19.63
N LYS A 74 7.95 -5.96 19.59
CA LYS A 74 7.77 -5.12 20.79
C LYS A 74 6.40 -5.26 21.47
N ARG A 75 5.36 -5.68 20.74
CA ARG A 75 4.05 -5.98 21.33
C ARG A 75 4.03 -7.32 22.05
N GLY A 76 4.81 -8.31 21.59
CA GLY A 76 4.89 -9.65 22.21
C GLY A 76 5.80 -9.72 23.43
N GLU A 77 6.67 -8.72 23.63
CA GLU A 77 7.49 -8.58 24.85
C GLU A 77 6.75 -7.93 26.03
N ARG A 78 5.50 -7.49 25.83
CA ARG A 78 4.64 -6.88 26.86
C ARG A 78 3.70 -7.89 27.50
#